data_AF-A0ABD2Y1W2-F1
#
_entry.id   AF-A0ABD2Y1W2-F1
#
_cell.length_a   1.000
_cell.length_b   1.000
_cell.length_c   1.000
_cell.angle_alpha   90.00
_cell.angle_beta   90.00
_cell.angle_gamma   90.00
#
_symmetry.space_group_name_H-M   'P 1'
#
loop_
_entity.id
_entity.type
_entity.pdbx_description
1 polymer ?
#
loop_
_entity_poly.entity_id
_entity_poly.type
_entity_poly.pdbx_seq_one_letter_code
_entity_poly.pdbx_strand_id
1 'polypeptide(L)'
;MAGWRSEVERLKRIPEDEIMEKLKLSFNGLKEIEKEIFLDIVCFFKGKKKAYISRVLDSFNFYPDIGIKVLIEKSLVTVSEGRILMHPLIQEMGCNIVRQKAPEEPGKHSRLWVKEDICHVLAREKESDHPFLSQLDCHLEEISVVYFFFFAVR
;
A
#
# COMPACT_ATOMS: atom_id res chain seq x y z
N MET A 1 -38.38 2.59 -10.90
CA MET A 1 -37.07 3.26 -11.09
C MET A 1 -36.76 4.35 -10.05
N ALA A 2 -37.71 4.81 -9.21
CA ALA A 2 -37.47 5.89 -8.24
C ALA A 2 -36.63 5.50 -7.00
N GLY A 3 -36.59 4.22 -6.61
CA GLY A 3 -35.89 3.78 -5.40
C GLY A 3 -34.36 3.91 -5.44
N TRP A 4 -33.73 3.70 -6.59
CA TRP A 4 -32.27 3.70 -6.69
C TRP A 4 -31.66 5.09 -6.53
N ARG A 5 -32.31 6.14 -7.05
CA ARG A 5 -31.82 7.52 -6.94
C ARG A 5 -31.84 8.03 -5.51
N SER A 6 -32.93 7.76 -4.77
CA SER A 6 -33.05 8.13 -3.36
C SER A 6 -32.05 7.38 -2.49
N GLU A 7 -31.76 6.12 -2.81
CA GLU A 7 -30.79 5.32 -2.08
C GLU A 7 -29.35 5.81 -2.29
N VAL A 8 -28.98 6.18 -3.52
CA VAL A 8 -27.67 6.81 -3.79
C VAL A 8 -27.51 8.12 -3.01
N GLU A 9 -28.55 8.94 -2.94
CA GLU A 9 -28.50 10.21 -2.20
C GLU A 9 -28.40 9.99 -0.68
N ARG A 10 -29.01 8.91 -0.17
CA ARG A 10 -28.84 8.48 1.23
C ARG A 10 -27.41 8.03 1.51
N LEU A 11 -26.81 7.25 0.62
CA LEU A 11 -25.44 6.74 0.77
C LEU A 11 -24.38 7.85 0.75
N LYS A 12 -24.58 8.90 -0.04
CA LYS A 12 -23.69 10.08 -0.06
C LYS A 12 -23.65 10.86 1.26
N ARG A 13 -24.66 10.69 2.12
CA ARG A 13 -24.71 11.37 3.44
C ARG A 13 -23.94 10.62 4.52
N ILE A 14 -23.46 9.40 4.24
CA ILE A 14 -22.66 8.64 5.19
C ILE A 14 -21.28 9.33 5.29
N PRO A 15 -20.83 9.69 6.50
CA PRO A 15 -19.49 10.26 6.68
C PRO A 15 -18.42 9.33 6.12
N GLU A 16 -17.44 9.89 5.43
CA GLU A 16 -16.32 9.14 4.87
C GLU A 16 -15.60 8.32 5.94
N ASP A 17 -15.38 8.90 7.13
CA ASP A 17 -14.78 8.22 8.28
C ASP A 17 -15.55 6.95 8.70
N GLU A 18 -16.88 6.97 8.64
CA GLU A 18 -17.70 5.79 8.99
C GLU A 18 -17.54 4.66 7.97
N ILE A 19 -17.41 5.01 6.69
CA ILE A 19 -17.14 4.05 5.60
C ILE A 19 -15.74 3.46 5.81
N MET A 20 -14.77 4.29 6.12
CA MET A 20 -13.37 3.89 6.29
C MET A 20 -13.19 2.97 7.50
N GLU A 21 -13.84 3.26 8.63
CA GLU A 21 -13.81 2.38 9.80
C GLU A 21 -14.46 1.01 9.51
N LYS A 22 -15.57 0.98 8.74
CA LYS A 22 -16.19 -0.30 8.33
C LYS A 22 -15.28 -1.10 7.41
N LEU A 23 -14.62 -0.46 6.45
CA LEU A 23 -13.65 -1.13 5.56
C LEU A 23 -12.45 -1.67 6.35
N LYS A 24 -11.98 -0.90 7.35
CA LYS A 24 -10.84 -1.25 8.20
C LYS A 24 -11.05 -2.53 9.00
N LEU A 25 -12.29 -2.92 9.30
CA LEU A 25 -12.60 -4.22 9.93
C LEU A 25 -12.08 -5.40 9.11
N SER A 26 -12.18 -5.33 7.78
CA SER A 26 -11.69 -6.39 6.89
C SER A 26 -10.16 -6.50 6.94
N PHE A 27 -9.47 -5.36 7.07
CA PHE A 27 -8.02 -5.29 7.25
C PHE A 27 -7.59 -5.77 8.65
N ASN A 28 -8.30 -5.37 9.70
CA ASN A 28 -7.98 -5.74 11.09
C ASN A 28 -8.04 -7.26 11.30
N GLY A 29 -8.93 -7.95 10.59
CA GLY A 29 -9.07 -9.41 10.61
C GLY A 29 -8.01 -10.18 9.83
N LEU A 30 -7.01 -9.53 9.25
CA LEU A 30 -5.86 -10.16 8.60
C LEU A 30 -4.78 -10.53 9.63
N LYS A 31 -4.00 -11.57 9.33
CA LYS A 31 -2.75 -11.89 10.03
C LYS A 31 -1.66 -10.89 9.66
N GLU A 32 -0.60 -10.84 10.45
CA GLU A 32 0.48 -9.85 10.27
C GLU A 32 1.10 -9.90 8.87
N ILE A 33 1.45 -11.09 8.37
CA ILE A 33 2.01 -11.25 7.03
C ILE A 33 1.03 -10.78 5.94
N GLU A 34 -0.26 -11.09 6.09
CA GLU A 34 -1.29 -10.68 5.14
C GLU A 34 -1.50 -9.15 5.14
N LYS A 35 -1.36 -8.50 6.31
CA LYS A 35 -1.37 -7.03 6.44
C LYS A 35 -0.19 -6.42 5.71
N GLU A 36 1.01 -6.96 5.89
CA GLU A 36 2.21 -6.47 5.20
C GLU A 36 2.05 -6.59 3.68
N ILE A 37 1.60 -7.74 3.17
CA ILE A 37 1.31 -7.94 1.75
C ILE A 37 0.27 -6.93 1.24
N PHE A 38 -0.81 -6.69 1.99
CA PHE A 38 -1.83 -5.71 1.61
C PHE A 38 -1.24 -4.31 1.48
N LEU A 39 -0.47 -3.87 2.48
CA LEU A 39 0.12 -2.52 2.48
C LEU A 39 1.15 -2.38 1.34
N ASP A 40 1.89 -3.43 1.01
CA ASP A 40 2.81 -3.43 -0.13
C ASP A 40 2.09 -3.33 -1.47
N ILE A 41 0.94 -4.01 -1.62
CA ILE A 41 0.11 -3.91 -2.82
C ILE A 41 -0.43 -2.49 -2.99
N VAL A 42 -0.92 -1.88 -1.90
CA VAL A 42 -1.43 -0.50 -1.90
C VAL A 42 -0.35 0.49 -2.31
N CYS A 43 0.85 0.37 -1.75
CA CYS A 43 1.94 1.32 -1.96
C CYS A 43 2.64 1.14 -3.31
N PHE A 44 2.94 -0.09 -3.72
CA PHE A 44 3.89 -0.36 -4.81
C PHE A 44 3.31 -1.17 -5.97
N PHE A 45 2.37 -2.07 -5.70
CA PHE A 45 1.98 -3.09 -6.68
C PHE A 45 0.58 -2.94 -7.28
N LYS A 46 -0.10 -1.80 -7.06
CA LYS A 46 -1.40 -1.53 -7.68
C LYS A 46 -1.35 -1.74 -9.20
N GLY A 47 -2.25 -2.57 -9.72
CA GLY A 47 -2.41 -2.83 -11.15
C GLY A 47 -1.28 -3.68 -11.77
N LYS A 48 -0.32 -4.16 -10.98
CA LYS A 48 0.76 -5.03 -11.47
C LYS A 48 0.27 -6.47 -11.62
N LYS A 49 1.01 -7.26 -12.41
CA LYS A 49 0.70 -8.67 -12.66
C LYS A 49 0.85 -9.47 -11.36
N LYS A 50 -0.13 -10.29 -11.00
CA LYS A 50 -0.07 -11.19 -9.83
C LYS A 50 1.21 -12.01 -9.82
N ALA A 51 1.59 -12.59 -10.97
CA ALA A 51 2.82 -13.39 -11.08
C ALA A 51 4.11 -12.60 -10.77
N TYR A 52 4.14 -11.30 -11.07
CA TYR A 52 5.26 -10.44 -10.71
C TYR A 52 5.28 -10.20 -9.19
N ILE A 53 4.12 -9.87 -8.62
CA ILE A 53 3.96 -9.62 -7.18
C ILE A 53 4.33 -10.86 -6.37
N SER A 54 3.84 -12.05 -6.75
CA SER A 54 4.21 -13.30 -6.09
C SER A 54 5.73 -13.52 -6.10
N ARG A 55 6.39 -13.34 -7.24
CA ARG A 55 7.85 -13.52 -7.32
C ARG A 55 8.63 -12.59 -6.40
N VAL A 56 8.23 -11.31 -6.32
CA VAL A 56 8.90 -10.35 -5.44
C VAL A 56 8.65 -10.69 -3.97
N LEU A 57 7.41 -11.00 -3.60
CA LEU A 57 7.07 -11.32 -2.20
C LEU A 57 7.61 -12.69 -1.74
N ASP A 58 7.76 -13.65 -2.65
CA ASP A 58 8.36 -14.96 -2.38
C ASP A 58 9.82 -14.81 -1.94
N SER A 59 10.59 -13.86 -2.49
CA SER A 59 11.97 -13.63 -2.07
C SER A 59 12.11 -13.12 -0.64
N PHE A 60 11.01 -12.68 -0.02
CA PHE A 60 10.96 -12.23 1.38
C PHE A 60 10.29 -13.26 2.31
N ASN A 61 10.02 -14.48 1.83
CA ASN A 61 9.32 -15.53 2.59
C ASN A 61 7.91 -15.13 3.07
N PHE A 62 7.20 -14.27 2.31
CA PHE A 62 5.86 -13.80 2.69
C PHE A 62 4.73 -14.78 2.31
N TYR A 63 5.03 -15.89 1.65
CA TYR A 63 4.02 -16.85 1.16
C TYR A 63 2.87 -16.17 0.39
N PRO A 64 3.19 -15.38 -0.66
CA PRO A 64 2.26 -14.51 -1.37
C PRO A 64 1.05 -15.22 -1.94
N ASP A 65 1.16 -16.47 -2.36
CA ASP A 65 0.00 -17.19 -2.89
C ASP A 65 -1.10 -17.41 -1.83
N ILE A 66 -0.69 -17.65 -0.57
CA ILE A 66 -1.62 -17.76 0.55
C ILE A 66 -2.14 -16.37 0.91
N GLY A 67 -1.24 -15.39 1.06
CA GLY A 67 -1.61 -14.03 1.42
C GLY A 67 -2.57 -13.38 0.43
N ILE A 68 -2.25 -13.42 -0.86
CA ILE A 68 -3.11 -12.87 -1.93
C ILE A 68 -4.45 -13.58 -1.97
N LYS A 69 -4.49 -14.91 -1.75
CA LYS A 69 -5.76 -15.65 -1.68
C LYS A 69 -6.65 -15.14 -0.55
N VAL A 70 -6.10 -14.93 0.66
CA VAL A 70 -6.84 -14.38 1.79
C VAL A 70 -7.34 -12.96 1.49
N LEU A 71 -6.53 -12.13 0.84
CA LEU A 71 -6.95 -10.77 0.45
C LEU A 71 -8.12 -10.78 -0.55
N ILE A 72 -8.17 -11.76 -1.46
CA ILE A 72 -9.31 -11.96 -2.38
C ILE A 72 -10.55 -12.42 -1.61
N GLU A 73 -10.41 -13.39 -0.70
CA GLU A 73 -11.52 -13.90 0.13
C GLU A 73 -12.11 -12.79 1.03
N LYS A 74 -11.28 -11.86 1.49
CA LYS A 74 -11.68 -10.67 2.24
C LYS A 74 -12.18 -9.51 1.36
N SER A 75 -12.26 -9.70 0.05
CA SER A 75 -12.65 -8.66 -0.93
C SER A 75 -11.80 -7.39 -0.86
N LEU A 76 -10.56 -7.49 -0.36
CA LEU A 76 -9.62 -6.38 -0.26
C LEU A 76 -8.89 -6.13 -1.59
N VAL A 77 -8.75 -7.18 -2.39
CA VAL A 77 -8.19 -7.11 -3.74
C VAL A 77 -9.01 -7.97 -4.70
N THR A 78 -8.88 -7.72 -5.99
CA THR A 78 -9.49 -8.52 -7.05
C THR A 78 -8.45 -8.82 -8.11
N VAL A 79 -8.56 -9.95 -8.79
CA VAL A 79 -7.68 -10.30 -9.92
C VAL A 79 -8.48 -10.22 -11.22
N SER A 80 -8.01 -9.40 -12.15
CA SER A 80 -8.54 -9.30 -13.51
C SER A 80 -7.39 -9.34 -14.50
N GLU A 81 -7.51 -10.15 -15.56
CA GLU A 81 -6.46 -10.31 -16.59
C GLU A 81 -5.07 -10.61 -16.00
N GLY A 82 -5.03 -11.38 -14.91
CA GLY A 82 -3.80 -11.71 -14.18
C GLY A 82 -3.16 -10.53 -13.45
N ARG A 83 -3.83 -9.39 -13.30
CA ARG A 83 -3.39 -8.21 -12.53
C ARG A 83 -4.16 -8.07 -11.24
N ILE A 84 -3.49 -7.59 -10.18
CA ILE A 84 -4.14 -7.27 -8.92
C ILE A 84 -4.71 -5.85 -9.00
N LEU A 85 -6.02 -5.75 -8.77
CA LEU A 85 -6.79 -4.52 -8.72
C LEU A 85 -7.30 -4.28 -7.29
N MET A 86 -7.47 -3.02 -6.93
CA MET A 86 -8.04 -2.59 -5.67
C MET A 86 -9.13 -1.56 -5.93
N HIS A 87 -10.22 -1.66 -5.19
CA HIS A 87 -11.26 -0.64 -5.22
C HIS A 87 -10.69 0.69 -4.68
N PRO A 88 -11.03 1.85 -5.26
CA PRO A 88 -10.50 3.15 -4.82
C PRO A 88 -10.61 3.39 -3.31
N LEU A 89 -11.77 3.10 -2.71
CA LEU A 89 -11.98 3.23 -1.26
C LEU A 89 -11.08 2.32 -0.42
N ILE A 90 -10.78 1.11 -0.90
CA ILE A 90 -9.89 0.17 -0.17
C ILE A 90 -8.44 0.66 -0.26
N GLN A 91 -8.07 1.22 -1.42
CA GLN A 91 -6.77 1.83 -1.60
C GLN A 91 -6.61 3.04 -0.68
N GLU A 92 -7.60 3.93 -0.65
CA GLU A 92 -7.61 5.10 0.23
C GLU A 92 -7.48 4.69 1.70
N MET A 93 -8.22 3.66 2.12
CA MET A 93 -8.11 3.10 3.47
C MET A 93 -6.69 2.58 3.74
N GLY A 94 -6.10 1.83 2.80
CA GLY A 94 -4.73 1.36 2.93
C GLY A 94 -3.71 2.51 3.04
N CYS A 95 -3.83 3.54 2.21
CA CYS A 95 -2.97 4.72 2.27
C CYS A 95 -3.10 5.44 3.62
N ASN A 96 -4.33 5.57 4.13
CA ASN A 96 -4.58 6.17 5.43
C ASN A 96 -3.96 5.36 6.57
N ILE A 97 -4.01 4.02 6.51
CA ILE A 97 -3.35 3.14 7.50
C ILE A 97 -1.84 3.38 7.53
N VAL A 98 -1.18 3.52 6.37
CA VAL A 98 0.27 3.75 6.32
C VAL A 98 0.62 5.13 6.88
N ARG A 99 -0.18 6.16 6.58
CA ARG A 99 0.01 7.54 7.05
C ARG A 99 -0.32 7.74 8.53
N GLN A 100 -1.28 7.01 9.08
CA GLN A 100 -1.80 7.19 10.44
C GLN A 100 -0.73 7.05 11.54
N LYS A 101 0.40 6.38 11.28
CA LYS A 101 1.50 6.29 12.26
C LYS A 101 2.24 7.63 12.45
N ALA A 102 2.28 8.52 11.45
CA ALA A 102 2.85 9.87 11.55
C ALA A 102 2.53 10.73 10.30
N PRO A 103 1.35 11.34 10.17
CA PRO A 103 0.91 11.99 8.91
C PRO A 103 1.84 13.11 8.42
N GLU A 104 2.57 13.78 9.31
CA GLU A 104 3.48 14.90 9.00
C GLU A 104 4.96 14.49 8.95
N GLU A 105 5.29 13.24 9.27
CA GLU A 105 6.66 12.75 9.31
C GLU A 105 6.82 11.51 8.42
N PRO A 106 7.10 11.72 7.12
CA PRO A 106 7.25 10.61 6.19
C PRO A 106 8.32 9.60 6.63
N GLY A 107 9.40 10.06 7.28
CA GLY A 107 10.46 9.18 7.81
C GLY A 107 10.00 8.19 8.90
N LYS A 108 8.81 8.38 9.50
CA LYS A 108 8.21 7.45 10.46
C LYS A 108 7.15 6.53 9.82
N HIS A 109 6.87 6.68 8.53
CA HIS A 109 5.93 5.81 7.83
C HIS A 109 6.55 4.42 7.68
N SER A 110 5.73 3.38 7.81
CA SER A 110 6.22 2.01 7.62
C SER A 110 6.71 1.74 6.20
N ARG A 111 6.29 2.56 5.22
CA ARG A 111 6.55 2.45 3.79
C ARG A 111 6.58 3.86 3.21
N LEU A 112 7.50 4.16 2.30
CA LEU A 112 7.49 5.39 1.50
C LEU A 112 7.38 5.04 0.02
N TRP A 113 6.49 5.72 -0.69
CA TRP A 113 6.21 5.48 -2.10
C TRP A 113 5.94 6.77 -2.89
N VAL A 114 5.78 7.90 -2.20
CA VAL A 114 5.66 9.23 -2.80
C VAL A 114 7.07 9.75 -3.04
N LYS A 115 7.40 10.09 -4.30
CA LYS A 115 8.75 10.50 -4.69
C LYS A 115 9.24 11.68 -3.85
N GLU A 116 8.36 12.64 -3.61
CA GLU A 116 8.62 13.84 -2.83
C GLU A 116 8.97 13.49 -1.38
N ASP A 117 8.21 12.58 -0.76
CA ASP A 117 8.46 12.10 0.60
C ASP A 117 9.79 11.33 0.69
N ILE A 118 10.09 10.49 -0.30
CA ILE A 118 11.36 9.75 -0.40
C ILE A 118 12.53 10.74 -0.51
N CYS A 119 12.45 11.71 -1.43
CA CYS A 119 13.48 12.73 -1.59
C CYS A 119 13.65 13.57 -0.33
N HIS A 120 12.56 13.92 0.37
CA HIS A 120 12.59 14.67 1.61
C HIS A 120 13.29 13.91 2.74
N VAL A 121 12.99 12.62 2.90
CA VAL A 121 13.65 11.76 3.90
C VAL A 121 15.14 11.59 3.57
N LEU A 122 15.47 11.28 2.31
CA LEU A 122 16.86 11.13 1.87
C LEU A 122 17.68 12.43 1.99
N ALA A 123 17.06 13.59 1.78
CA ALA A 123 17.73 14.89 1.94
C ALA A 123 18.08 15.16 3.41
N ARG A 124 17.20 14.79 4.35
CA ARG A 124 17.45 14.90 5.79
C ARG A 124 18.55 13.96 6.28
N GLU A 125 18.64 12.75 5.71
CA GLU A 125 19.70 11.79 6.08
C GLU A 125 21.09 12.18 5.57
N LYS A 126 21.19 12.94 4.47
CA LYS A 126 22.48 13.44 3.96
C LYS A 126 23.15 14.48 4.88
N GLU A 127 22.43 15.07 5.82
CA GLU A 127 23.00 15.94 6.86
C GLU A 127 23.65 15.15 8.01
N SER A 128 23.42 13.82 8.07
CA SER A 128 24.08 12.88 8.97
C SER A 128 25.02 11.97 8.17
N ASP A 129 26.31 12.31 8.13
CA ASP A 129 27.43 11.62 7.44
C ASP A 129 27.32 10.09 7.23
N HIS A 130 26.50 9.63 6.28
CA HIS A 130 26.42 8.22 5.88
C HIS A 130 26.69 8.07 4.36
N PRO A 131 27.80 7.42 3.96
CA PRO A 131 28.35 7.52 2.61
C PRO A 131 27.60 6.71 1.52
N PHE A 132 26.51 6.00 1.86
CA PHE A 132 25.78 5.15 0.92
C PHE A 132 24.69 5.86 0.10
N LEU A 133 24.30 7.09 0.46
CA LEU A 133 23.15 7.79 -0.16
C LEU A 133 23.52 8.79 -1.27
N SER A 134 24.81 8.99 -1.54
CA SER A 134 25.31 9.90 -2.59
C SER A 134 25.25 9.29 -4.00
N GLN A 135 24.93 8.00 -4.13
CA GLN A 135 24.93 7.27 -5.40
C GLN A 135 23.54 6.93 -5.97
N LEU A 136 22.46 7.31 -5.28
CA LEU A 136 21.11 7.20 -5.84
C LEU A 136 20.82 8.39 -6.74
N ASP A 137 21.17 8.24 -8.02
CA ASP A 137 20.61 9.09 -9.06
C ASP A 137 19.09 8.92 -9.09
N CYS A 138 18.37 10.02 -9.11
CA CYS A 138 16.91 10.12 -8.97
C CYS A 138 16.09 9.53 -10.15
N HIS A 139 16.70 8.67 -10.97
CA HIS A 139 16.05 7.88 -12.02
C HIS A 139 15.55 6.55 -11.46
N LEU A 140 14.57 6.64 -10.56
CA LEU A 140 13.89 5.49 -9.96
C LEU A 140 12.85 4.93 -10.94
N GLU A 141 13.27 4.08 -11.89
CA GLU A 141 12.32 3.43 -12.82
C GLU A 141 11.95 1.99 -12.42
N GLU A 142 12.66 1.35 -11.50
CA GLU A 142 12.33 0.00 -11.08
C GLU A 142 11.84 -0.06 -9.63
N ILE A 143 10.56 -0.44 -9.47
CA ILE A 143 9.92 -0.75 -8.19
C ILE A 143 10.78 -1.72 -7.37
N SER A 144 11.50 -2.63 -8.04
CA SER A 144 12.45 -3.55 -7.43
C SER A 144 13.52 -2.84 -6.60
N VAL A 145 14.11 -1.75 -7.13
CA VAL A 145 15.20 -1.01 -6.46
C VAL A 145 14.66 -0.17 -5.32
N VAL A 146 13.50 0.47 -5.49
CA VAL A 146 12.82 1.24 -4.42
C VAL A 146 12.45 0.32 -3.26
N TYR A 147 11.87 -0.85 -3.56
CA TYR A 147 11.43 -1.81 -2.56
C TYR A 147 12.62 -2.46 -1.83
N PHE A 148 13.73 -2.72 -2.54
CA PHE A 148 14.97 -3.22 -1.94
C PHE A 148 15.63 -2.17 -1.03
N PHE A 149 15.71 -0.91 -1.46
CA PHE A 149 16.27 0.17 -0.65
C PHE A 149 15.43 0.47 0.59
N PHE A 150 14.09 0.51 0.46
CA PHE A 150 13.22 0.79 1.60
C PHE A 150 13.16 -0.34 2.63
N PHE A 151 13.34 -1.59 2.22
CA PHE A 151 13.44 -2.71 3.17
C PHE A 151 14.83 -2.81 3.81
N ALA A 152 15.91 -2.48 3.10
CA ALA A 152 17.28 -2.52 3.63
C ALA A 152 17.57 -1.45 4.72
N VAL A 153 16.71 -0.43 4.85
CA VAL A 153 16.80 0.61 5.88
C VAL A 153 15.83 0.36 7.05
N ARG A 154 15.15 -0.80 7.08
CA ARG A 154 14.28 -1.21 8.20
C ARG A 154 15.02 -2.09 9.20
#